data_AF-A0A2G2X953-F1
#
_entry.id   AF-A0A2G2X953-F1
#
_cell.length_a   1.000
_cell.length_b   1.000
_cell.length_c   1.000
_cell.angle_alpha   90.00
_cell.angle_beta   90.00
_cell.angle_gamma   90.00
#
_symmetry.space_group_name_H-M   'P 1'
#
loop_
_entity.id
_entity.type
_entity.pdbx_description
1 polymer ?
#
loop_
_entity_poly.entity_id
_entity_poly.type
_entity_poly.pdbx_seq_one_letter_code
_entity_poly.pdbx_strand_id
1 'polypeptide(L)' 'MFDVLFEDDLPQQPNGGLDCGVFMVIYAECLSYGHKVIATKFNINALRTRYDALLWDYGSENKKQMPLVMSNHP' A
#
# COMPACT_ATOMS: atom_id res chain seq x y z
N MET A 1 -1.47 15.40 24.50
CA MET A 1 -2.86 15.23 24.05
C MET A 1 -2.78 14.80 22.59
N PHE A 2 -3.38 13.69 22.22
CA PHE A 2 -3.47 13.25 20.82
C PHE A 2 -4.96 13.17 20.46
N ASP A 3 -5.28 13.60 19.24
CA ASP A 3 -6.65 13.56 18.74
C ASP A 3 -6.96 12.15 18.23
N VAL A 4 -8.07 11.60 18.71
CA VAL A 4 -8.60 10.32 18.26
C VAL A 4 -9.81 10.60 17.37
N LEU A 5 -9.73 10.18 16.12
CA LEU A 5 -10.81 10.26 15.14
C LEU A 5 -11.43 8.88 14.98
N PHE A 6 -12.76 8.83 15.01
CA PHE A 6 -13.54 7.61 14.74
C PHE A 6 -14.15 7.73 13.34
N GLU A 7 -13.82 6.77 12.48
CA GLU A 7 -14.29 6.71 11.10
C GLU A 7 -15.14 5.45 10.92
N ASP A 8 -16.46 5.62 10.72
CA ASP A 8 -17.42 4.51 10.64
C ASP A 8 -17.61 3.97 9.21
N ASP A 9 -17.30 4.78 8.18
CA ASP A 9 -17.55 4.44 6.76
C ASP A 9 -16.34 3.80 6.06
N LEU A 10 -15.34 3.36 6.83
CA LEU A 10 -14.19 2.70 6.24
C LEU A 10 -14.56 1.33 5.68
N PRO A 11 -14.14 1.00 4.46
CA PRO A 11 -14.32 -0.32 3.91
C PRO A 11 -13.70 -1.37 4.82
N GLN A 12 -14.48 -2.37 5.22
CA GLN A 12 -13.99 -3.50 6.02
C GLN A 12 -13.94 -4.77 5.17
N GLN A 13 -12.94 -5.60 5.44
CA GLN A 13 -12.85 -6.89 4.77
C GLN A 13 -14.00 -7.80 5.25
N PRO A 14 -14.75 -8.42 4.32
CA PRO A 14 -15.73 -9.43 4.70
C PRO A 14 -15.03 -10.62 5.38
N ASN A 15 -15.73 -11.26 6.32
CA ASN A 15 -15.21 -12.44 7.00
C ASN A 15 -14.86 -13.56 6.00
N GLY A 16 -13.72 -14.22 6.21
CA GLY A 16 -13.18 -15.23 5.29
C GLY A 16 -12.42 -14.66 4.07
N GLY A 17 -12.27 -13.33 3.95
CA GLY A 17 -11.46 -12.71 2.93
C GLY A 17 -9.94 -12.89 3.15
N LEU A 18 -9.18 -12.89 2.06
CA LEU A 18 -7.71 -13.03 2.04
C LEU A 18 -7.00 -11.73 1.62
N ASP A 19 -7.69 -10.61 1.73
CA ASP A 19 -7.29 -9.28 1.25
C ASP A 19 -6.86 -8.32 2.37
N CYS A 20 -6.49 -8.84 3.54
CA CYS A 20 -6.26 -8.02 4.73
C CYS A 20 -5.17 -6.96 4.46
N GLY A 21 -4.14 -7.31 3.70
CA GLY A 21 -3.10 -6.38 3.26
C GLY A 21 -3.63 -5.25 2.39
N VAL A 22 -4.58 -5.52 1.48
CA VAL A 22 -5.18 -4.48 0.64
C VAL A 22 -5.98 -3.49 1.49
N PHE A 23 -6.76 -3.99 2.45
CA PHE A 23 -7.51 -3.15 3.40
C PHE A 23 -6.59 -2.32 4.31
N MET A 24 -5.43 -2.85 4.72
CA MET A 24 -4.42 -2.07 5.45
C MET A 24 -3.82 -0.94 4.61
N VAL A 25 -3.54 -1.19 3.33
CA VAL A 25 -3.05 -0.16 2.39
C VAL A 25 -4.10 0.93 2.20
N ILE A 26 -5.38 0.56 2.08
CA ILE A 26 -6.49 1.50 2.01
C ILE A 26 -6.51 2.41 3.23
N TYR A 27 -6.37 1.85 4.43
CA TYR A 27 -6.36 2.63 5.68
C TYR A 27 -5.20 3.64 5.70
N ALA A 28 -4.00 3.21 5.30
CA ALA A 28 -2.84 4.10 5.19
C ALA A 28 -3.06 5.22 4.16
N GLU A 29 -3.66 4.91 3.00
CA GLU A 29 -4.03 5.93 2.02
C GLU A 29 -5.07 6.91 2.58
N CYS A 30 -6.07 6.44 3.36
CA CYS A 30 -7.10 7.29 3.98
C CYS A 30 -6.49 8.33 4.91
N LEU A 31 -5.55 7.89 5.74
CA LEU A 31 -4.83 8.77 6.66
C LEU A 31 -3.87 9.72 5.94
N SER A 32 -3.28 9.29 4.82
CA SER A 32 -2.27 10.08 4.10
C SER A 32 -2.89 11.15 3.19
N TYR A 33 -3.97 10.82 2.47
CA TYR A 33 -4.57 11.69 1.43
C TYR A 33 -5.97 12.19 1.77
N GLY A 34 -6.55 11.74 2.88
CA GLY A 34 -7.91 12.07 3.30
C GLY A 34 -8.98 11.20 2.63
N HIS A 35 -10.08 11.00 3.36
CA HIS A 35 -11.16 10.05 3.03
C HIS A 35 -11.77 10.25 1.63
N LYS A 36 -11.86 11.51 1.18
CA LYS A 36 -12.50 11.90 -0.10
C LYS A 36 -11.78 11.36 -1.34
N VAL A 37 -10.49 11.06 -1.26
CA VAL A 37 -9.68 10.60 -2.40
C VAL A 37 -9.93 9.12 -2.70
N ILE A 38 -10.47 8.36 -1.74
CA ILE A 38 -10.51 6.89 -1.77
C ILE A 38 -11.85 6.35 -2.22
N ALA A 39 -12.95 7.06 -1.92
CA ALA A 39 -14.28 6.70 -2.40
C ALA A 39 -14.34 6.54 -3.94
N THR A 40 -13.54 7.31 -4.68
CA THR A 40 -13.48 7.27 -6.16
C THR A 40 -12.56 6.17 -6.72
N LYS A 41 -11.73 5.53 -5.89
CA LYS A 41 -10.67 4.60 -6.31
C LYS A 41 -10.79 3.20 -5.68
N PHE A 42 -11.90 2.90 -5.01
CA PHE A 42 -12.12 1.65 -4.29
C PHE A 42 -12.39 0.44 -5.21
N ASN A 43 -11.49 0.17 -6.15
CA ASN A 43 -11.47 -1.07 -6.90
C ASN A 43 -10.30 -1.91 -6.37
N ILE A 44 -10.61 -2.92 -5.55
CA ILE A 44 -9.65 -3.83 -4.92
C ILE A 44 -8.68 -4.43 -5.96
N ASN A 45 -9.16 -4.78 -7.14
CA ASN A 45 -8.33 -5.34 -8.19
C ASN A 45 -7.36 -4.28 -8.76
N ALA A 46 -7.80 -3.04 -8.93
CA ALA A 46 -6.92 -1.95 -9.36
C ALA A 46 -5.83 -1.65 -8.33
N LEU A 47 -6.16 -1.74 -7.03
CA LEU A 47 -5.20 -1.60 -5.93
C LEU A 47 -4.16 -2.73 -5.93
N ARG A 48 -4.59 -3.99 -6.07
CA ARG A 48 -3.68 -5.13 -6.23
C ARG A 48 -2.74 -4.92 -7.40
N THR A 49 -3.26 -4.59 -8.59
CA THR A 49 -2.41 -4.33 -9.77
C THR A 49 -1.40 -3.20 -9.57
N ARG A 50 -1.81 -2.09 -8.95
CA ARG A 50 -0.89 -0.99 -8.64
C ARG A 50 0.19 -1.43 -7.67
N TYR A 51 -0.18 -2.13 -6.60
CA TYR A 51 0.76 -2.55 -5.58
C TYR A 51 1.73 -3.62 -6.10
N ASP A 52 1.23 -4.59 -6.89
CA ASP A 52 2.06 -5.59 -7.56
C ASP A 52 3.09 -4.93 -8.48
N ALA A 53 2.68 -3.90 -9.25
CA ALA A 53 3.58 -3.13 -10.10
C ALA A 53 4.62 -2.35 -9.29
N LEU A 54 4.22 -1.69 -8.20
CA LEU A 54 5.14 -0.95 -7.32
C LEU A 54 6.14 -1.88 -6.62
N LEU A 55 5.67 -3.04 -6.14
CA LEU A 55 6.52 -4.03 -5.48
C LEU A 55 7.52 -4.64 -6.48
N TRP A 56 7.07 -4.91 -7.70
CA TRP A 56 7.94 -5.35 -8.78
C TRP A 56 9.00 -4.32 -9.14
N ASP A 57 8.61 -3.05 -9.26
CA ASP A 57 9.52 -1.94 -9.55
C ASP A 57 10.56 -1.77 -8.43
N TYR A 58 10.11 -1.71 -7.17
CA TYR A 58 11.00 -1.67 -6.02
C TYR A 58 11.97 -2.86 -5.98
N GLY A 59 11.47 -4.08 -6.19
CA GLY A 59 12.32 -5.27 -6.27
C GLY A 59 13.33 -5.20 -7.41
N SER A 60 12.96 -4.60 -8.54
CA SER A 60 13.81 -4.44 -9.71
C SER A 60 14.87 -3.35 -9.52
N GLU A 61 14.53 -2.24 -8.86
CA GLU A 61 15.49 -1.20 -8.47
C GLU A 61 16.48 -1.72 -7.42
N ASN A 62 16.04 -2.52 -6.45
CA ASN A 62 16.94 -3.18 -5.51
C ASN A 62 17.91 -4.16 -6.19
N LYS A 63 17.48 -4.82 -7.28
CA LYS A 63 18.38 -5.64 -8.11
C LYS A 63 19.38 -4.82 -8.91
N LYS A 64 19.11 -3.53 -9.19
CA LYS A 64 20.09 -2.60 -9.78
C LYS A 64 21.03 -2.00 -8.71
N GLN A 65 20.56 -1.87 -7.47
CA GLN A 65 21.39 -1.44 -6.33
C GLN A 65 22.35 -2.54 -5.86
N MET A 66 21.94 -3.82 -5.87
CA MET A 66 22.79 -4.96 -5.48
C MET A 66 24.14 -5.08 -6.24
N PRO A 67 24.23 -4.90 -7.57
CA PRO A 67 25.52 -4.93 -8.26
C PRO A 67 26.43 -3.75 -7.90
N LEU A 68 25.90 -2.63 -7.40
CA LEU A 68 26.71 -1.49 -6.95
C LEU A 68 27.35 -1.74 -5.57
N VAL A 69 26.72 -2.57 -4.72
CA VAL A 69 27.22 -2.86 -3.36
C VAL A 69 28.38 -3.87 -3.37
N MET A 70 28.51 -4.72 -4.40
CA MET A 70 29.62 -5.69 -4.50
C MET A 70 30.85 -5.18 -5.28
N SER A 71 30.83 -3.94 -5.79
CA SER A 71 31.95 -3.37 -6.58
C SER A 71 32.98 -2.60 -5.75
N ASN A 72 32.91 -2.62 -4.41
CA ASN A 72 33.90 -1.96 -3.57
C ASN A 72 34.66 -2.98 -2.71
N HIS A 73 35.76 -3.51 -3.25
CA HIS A 73 36.85 -4.03 -2.42
C HIS A 73 38.21 -3.60 -3.01
N PRO A 74 39.20 -3.25 -2.17
CA PRO A 74 40.51 -2.73 -2.59
C PRO A 74 41.41 -3.79 -3.24
#